data_AF-A0A859QKN8-F1
#
_entry.id   AF-A0A859QKN8-F1
#
_cell.length_a   1.000
_cell.length_b   1.000
_cell.length_c   1.000
_cell.angle_alpha   90.00
_cell.angle_beta   90.00
_cell.angle_gamma   90.00
#
_symmetry.space_group_name_H-M   'P 1'
#
loop_
_entity.id
_entity.type
_entity.pdbx_description
1 polymer ?
#
loop_
_entity_poly.entity_id
_entity_poly.type
_entity_poly.pdbx_seq_one_letter_code
_entity_poly.pdbx_strand_id
1 'polypeptide(L)'
;MPSMIATPMPPSPTQSWPPMADGAKYLLSMGRFQAEALRMTLRYQVEMLNFLKTRREQDLKLLEDLLSPDHLNETFDLYCSFWQNAVLDYSDEAARIAEIGSDMAAETAKQVREDKELLTKDMAGQLVM
;
A
#
# COMPACT_ATOMS: atom_id res chain seq x y z
N MET A 1 -2.66 -3.51 71.27
CA MET A 1 -3.39 -2.93 70.11
C MET A 1 -2.33 -2.44 69.12
N PRO A 2 -2.45 -2.73 67.82
CA PRO A 2 -1.55 -3.68 67.14
C PRO A 2 -0.49 -3.07 66.21
N SER A 3 0.58 -3.83 65.97
CA SER A 3 1.63 -3.58 64.98
C SER A 3 1.06 -3.45 63.56
N MET A 4 1.39 -2.37 62.87
CA MET A 4 1.14 -2.23 61.44
C MET A 4 2.20 -2.99 60.66
N ILE A 5 1.80 -4.10 60.05
CA ILE A 5 2.60 -4.82 59.05
C ILE A 5 2.60 -3.95 57.79
N ALA A 6 3.75 -3.34 57.48
CA ALA A 6 3.96 -2.69 56.19
C ALA A 6 3.91 -3.76 55.09
N THR A 7 2.84 -3.76 54.32
CA THR A 7 2.70 -4.63 53.14
C THR A 7 3.69 -4.13 52.07
N PRO A 8 4.57 -4.96 51.51
CA PRO A 8 5.46 -4.52 50.44
C PRO A 8 4.64 -4.21 49.19
N MET A 9 4.84 -3.05 48.56
CA MET A 9 4.26 -2.78 47.24
C MET A 9 4.78 -3.81 46.21
N PRO A 10 3.92 -4.31 45.31
CA PRO A 10 4.37 -5.17 44.22
C PRO A 10 5.35 -4.39 43.32
N PRO A 11 6.42 -5.04 42.81
CA PRO A 11 7.34 -4.40 41.89
C PRO A 11 6.58 -3.97 40.62
N SER A 12 6.80 -2.71 40.21
CA SER A 12 6.29 -2.19 38.96
C SER A 12 6.74 -3.09 37.81
N PRO A 13 5.88 -3.38 36.81
CA PRO A 13 6.30 -4.15 35.65
C PRO A 13 7.43 -3.39 34.97
N THR A 14 8.63 -3.94 35.02
CA THR A 14 9.81 -3.41 34.35
C THR A 14 9.46 -3.30 32.88
N GLN A 15 9.25 -2.07 32.41
CA GLN A 15 9.15 -1.76 31.00
C GLN A 15 10.53 -2.03 30.41
N SER A 16 10.72 -3.25 29.91
CA SER A 16 11.92 -3.66 29.19
C SER A 16 11.87 -3.00 27.82
N TRP A 17 12.58 -1.87 27.68
CA TRP A 17 12.87 -1.32 26.37
C TRP A 17 13.79 -2.32 25.64
N PRO A 18 13.57 -2.61 24.35
CA PRO A 18 14.49 -3.45 23.61
C PRO A 18 15.91 -2.84 23.67
N PRO A 19 16.98 -3.65 23.66
CA PRO A 19 18.35 -3.17 23.64
C PRO A 19 18.53 -2.07 22.58
N MET A 20 19.26 -0.99 22.89
CA MET A 20 19.43 0.16 21.99
C MET A 20 19.89 -0.21 20.56
N ALA A 21 20.64 -1.31 20.40
CA ALA A 21 21.04 -1.86 19.09
C ALA A 21 19.86 -2.42 18.28
N ASP A 22 18.87 -3.04 18.95
CA ASP A 22 17.62 -3.50 18.33
C ASP A 22 16.70 -2.32 18.01
N GLY A 23 16.72 -1.28 18.82
CA GLY A 23 15.96 -0.05 18.59
C GLY A 23 16.34 0.68 17.29
N ALA A 24 17.62 0.78 16.98
CA ALA A 24 18.10 1.41 15.75
C ALA A 24 17.76 0.60 14.49
N LYS A 25 17.91 -0.74 14.54
CA LYS A 25 17.52 -1.65 13.46
C LYS A 25 16.00 -1.59 13.21
N TYR A 26 15.20 -1.56 14.28
CA TYR A 26 13.75 -1.45 14.21
C TYR A 26 13.29 -0.10 13.61
N LEU A 27 13.88 1.01 14.04
CA LEU A 27 13.59 2.34 13.48
C LEU A 27 13.94 2.42 11.99
N LEU A 28 15.06 1.83 11.57
CA LEU A 28 15.45 1.77 10.16
C LEU A 28 14.51 0.88 9.33
N SER A 29 14.11 -0.29 9.83
CA SER A 29 13.13 -1.16 9.14
C SER A 29 11.77 -0.46 9.02
N MET A 30 11.31 0.18 10.09
CA MET A 30 10.06 0.95 10.08
C MET A 30 10.11 2.14 9.10
N GLY A 31 11.23 2.85 9.04
CA GLY A 31 11.44 3.93 8.08
C GLY A 31 11.45 3.45 6.62
N ARG A 32 12.08 2.30 6.35
CA ARG A 32 12.06 1.65 5.02
C ARG A 32 10.65 1.20 4.62
N PHE A 33 9.93 0.58 5.55
CA PHE A 33 8.54 0.17 5.31
C PHE A 33 7.64 1.38 5.01
N GLN A 34 7.77 2.47 5.78
CA GLN A 34 7.04 3.71 5.53
C GLN A 34 7.37 4.33 4.17
N ALA A 35 8.65 4.34 3.78
CA ALA A 35 9.08 4.87 2.49
C ALA A 35 8.54 4.04 1.31
N GLU A 36 8.57 2.70 1.39
CA GLU A 36 7.99 1.83 0.37
C GLU A 36 6.46 1.95 0.31
N ALA A 37 5.78 2.03 1.46
CA ALA A 37 4.33 2.26 1.50
C ALA A 37 3.95 3.59 0.84
N LEU A 38 4.70 4.66 1.11
CA LEU A 38 4.51 5.96 0.46
C LEU A 38 4.78 5.89 -1.04
N ARG A 39 5.86 5.24 -1.46
CA ARG A 39 6.21 5.05 -2.87
C ARG A 39 5.12 4.30 -3.62
N MET A 40 4.60 3.20 -3.07
CA MET A 40 3.52 2.44 -3.69
C MET A 40 2.20 3.23 -3.74
N THR A 41 1.90 3.97 -2.68
CA THR A 41 0.74 4.88 -2.65
C THR A 41 0.84 5.93 -3.77
N LEU A 42 2.01 6.52 -3.97
CA LEU A 42 2.23 7.47 -5.06
C LEU A 42 2.10 6.82 -6.44
N ARG A 43 2.61 5.59 -6.63
CA ARG A 43 2.43 4.84 -7.89
C ARG A 43 0.95 4.58 -8.18
N TYR A 44 0.19 4.14 -7.18
CA TYR A 44 -1.26 3.95 -7.30
C TYR A 44 -1.98 5.26 -7.64
N GLN A 45 -1.64 6.38 -6.98
CA GLN A 45 -2.24 7.68 -7.27
C GLN A 45 -1.92 8.15 -8.70
N VAL A 46 -0.70 7.96 -9.18
CA VAL A 46 -0.31 8.31 -10.54
C VAL A 46 -1.11 7.51 -11.57
N GLU A 47 -1.26 6.21 -11.38
CA GLU A 47 -2.03 5.36 -12.31
C GLU A 47 -3.50 5.80 -12.34
N MET A 48 -4.12 5.99 -11.16
CA MET A 48 -5.51 6.43 -11.05
C MET A 48 -5.75 7.80 -11.71
N LEU A 49 -4.82 8.74 -11.55
CA LEU A 49 -4.91 10.06 -12.19
C LEU A 49 -4.75 9.96 -13.72
N ASN A 50 -3.88 9.09 -14.19
CA ASN A 50 -3.66 8.86 -15.62
C ASN A 50 -4.89 8.20 -16.27
N PHE A 51 -5.46 7.20 -15.61
CA PHE A 51 -6.72 6.59 -16.01
C PHE A 51 -7.85 7.62 -16.06
N LEU A 52 -7.99 8.43 -15.01
CA LEU A 52 -9.03 9.46 -14.94
C LEU A 52 -8.89 10.48 -16.06
N LYS A 53 -7.67 10.93 -16.37
CA LYS A 53 -7.40 11.82 -17.50
C LYS A 53 -7.87 11.19 -18.82
N THR A 54 -7.44 9.96 -19.10
CA THR A 54 -7.78 9.23 -20.33
C THR A 54 -9.30 9.07 -20.46
N ARG A 55 -9.99 8.70 -19.36
CA ARG A 55 -11.44 8.56 -19.35
C ARG A 55 -12.17 9.87 -19.64
N ARG A 56 -11.66 10.99 -19.14
CA ARG A 56 -12.23 12.33 -19.41
C ARG A 56 -12.00 12.79 -20.85
N GLU A 57 -10.86 12.44 -21.44
CA GLU A 57 -10.59 12.69 -22.86
C GLU A 57 -11.58 11.92 -23.76
N GLN A 58 -11.89 10.66 -23.40
CA GLN A 58 -12.93 9.89 -24.10
C GLN A 58 -14.34 10.46 -23.88
N ASP A 59 -14.68 10.91 -22.67
CA ASP A 59 -15.97 11.58 -22.39
C ASP A 59 -16.16 12.82 -23.27
N LEU A 60 -15.11 13.65 -23.39
CA LEU A 60 -15.13 14.84 -24.23
C LEU A 60 -15.31 14.47 -25.71
N LYS A 61 -14.56 13.47 -26.18
CA LYS A 61 -14.69 13.00 -27.56
C LYS A 61 -16.11 12.52 -27.87
N LEU A 62 -16.73 11.75 -26.97
CA LEU A 62 -18.11 11.32 -27.14
C LEU A 62 -19.05 12.53 -27.29
N LEU A 63 -18.90 13.56 -26.45
CA LEU A 63 -19.74 14.76 -26.54
C LEU A 63 -19.54 15.51 -27.86
N GLU A 64 -18.30 15.64 -28.33
CA GLU A 64 -17.98 16.27 -29.62
C GLU A 64 -18.63 15.50 -30.78
N ASP A 65 -18.50 14.17 -30.78
CA ASP A 65 -19.05 13.29 -31.81
C ASP A 65 -20.60 13.32 -31.78
N LEU A 66 -21.23 13.34 -30.60
CA LEU A 66 -22.70 13.43 -30.44
C LEU A 66 -23.28 14.79 -30.89
N LEU A 67 -22.52 15.87 -30.72
CA LEU A 67 -22.93 17.21 -31.14
C LEU A 67 -22.66 17.45 -32.64
N SER A 68 -21.93 16.55 -33.30
CA SER A 68 -21.66 16.64 -34.73
C SER A 68 -22.91 16.31 -35.56
N PRO A 69 -23.39 17.22 -36.43
CA PRO A 69 -24.56 16.98 -37.27
C PRO A 69 -24.37 15.81 -38.25
N ASP A 70 -23.12 15.41 -38.52
CA ASP A 70 -22.78 14.32 -39.43
C ASP A 70 -23.08 12.93 -38.85
N HIS A 71 -23.21 12.80 -37.51
CA HIS A 71 -23.28 11.51 -36.81
C HIS A 71 -24.67 11.18 -36.27
N LEU A 72 -25.71 11.97 -36.60
CA LEU A 72 -27.05 11.83 -36.02
C LEU A 72 -27.66 10.42 -36.16
N ASN A 73 -27.39 9.73 -37.27
CA ASN A 73 -27.86 8.36 -37.50
C ASN A 73 -27.00 7.27 -36.80
N GLU A 74 -25.77 7.60 -36.41
CA GLU A 74 -24.78 6.68 -35.80
C GLU A 74 -24.63 6.90 -34.28
N THR A 75 -25.28 7.93 -33.75
CA THR A 75 -25.32 8.32 -32.33
C THR A 75 -25.46 7.13 -31.36
N PHE A 76 -26.36 6.20 -31.66
CA PHE A 76 -26.62 5.04 -30.79
C PHE A 76 -25.47 4.02 -30.82
N ASP A 77 -24.93 3.74 -32.01
CA ASP A 77 -23.80 2.82 -32.17
C ASP A 77 -22.53 3.38 -31.53
N LEU A 78 -22.32 4.69 -31.65
CA LEU A 78 -21.24 5.41 -30.97
C LEU A 78 -21.37 5.30 -29.44
N TYR A 79 -22.58 5.49 -28.92
CA TYR A 79 -22.87 5.36 -27.48
C TYR A 79 -22.63 3.93 -26.97
N CYS A 80 -23.09 2.92 -27.72
CA CYS A 80 -22.86 1.51 -27.40
C CYS A 80 -21.36 1.17 -27.41
N SER A 81 -20.63 1.58 -28.44
CA SER A 81 -19.19 1.36 -28.58
C SER A 81 -18.41 2.03 -27.45
N PHE A 82 -18.81 3.23 -27.07
CA PHE A 82 -18.23 3.96 -25.94
C PHE A 82 -18.36 3.18 -24.63
N TRP A 83 -19.55 2.69 -24.30
CA TRP A 83 -19.75 1.92 -23.06
C TRP A 83 -19.04 0.57 -23.07
N GLN A 84 -18.97 -0.08 -24.24
CA GLN A 84 -18.20 -1.30 -24.39
C GLN A 84 -16.71 -1.05 -24.10
N ASN A 85 -16.13 0.00 -24.68
CA ASN A 85 -14.74 0.38 -24.43
C ASN A 85 -14.53 0.80 -22.98
N ALA A 86 -15.46 1.57 -22.40
CA ALA A 86 -15.36 1.98 -21.00
C ALA A 86 -15.30 0.77 -20.05
N VAL A 87 -16.14 -0.25 -20.26
CA VAL A 87 -16.09 -1.48 -19.44
C VAL A 87 -14.74 -2.18 -19.55
N LEU A 88 -14.16 -2.24 -20.74
CA LEU A 88 -12.83 -2.83 -20.96
C LEU A 88 -11.75 -2.00 -20.27
N ASP A 89 -11.76 -0.69 -20.42
CA ASP A 89 -10.79 0.22 -19.82
C ASP A 89 -10.81 0.13 -18.28
N TYR A 90 -12.00 0.06 -17.66
CA TYR A 90 -12.12 -0.15 -16.21
C TYR A 90 -11.62 -1.52 -15.76
N SER A 91 -11.81 -2.55 -16.59
CA SER A 91 -11.33 -3.91 -16.29
C SER A 91 -9.81 -3.98 -16.35
N ASP A 92 -9.22 -3.35 -17.37
CA ASP A 92 -7.77 -3.25 -17.52
C ASP A 92 -7.14 -2.41 -16.38
N GLU A 93 -7.77 -1.31 -16.00
CA GLU A 93 -7.31 -0.50 -14.87
C GLU A 93 -7.37 -1.28 -13.56
N ALA A 94 -8.43 -2.05 -13.33
CA ALA A 94 -8.52 -2.92 -12.15
C ALA A 94 -7.39 -3.96 -12.13
N ALA A 95 -7.00 -4.51 -13.28
CA ALA A 95 -5.88 -5.43 -13.39
C ALA A 95 -4.54 -4.74 -13.04
N ARG A 96 -4.31 -3.50 -13.49
CA ARG A 96 -3.11 -2.72 -13.13
C ARG A 96 -3.05 -2.38 -11.64
N ILE A 97 -4.18 -2.02 -11.05
CA ILE A 97 -4.27 -1.79 -9.60
C ILE A 97 -3.96 -3.06 -8.83
N ALA A 98 -4.46 -4.21 -9.29
CA ALA A 98 -4.15 -5.51 -8.70
C ALA A 98 -2.65 -5.86 -8.81
N GLU A 99 -2.00 -5.51 -9.93
CA GLU A 99 -0.56 -5.67 -10.12
C GLU A 99 0.23 -4.81 -9.11
N ILE A 100 -0.11 -3.52 -8.95
CA ILE A 100 0.50 -2.64 -7.94
C ILE A 100 0.33 -3.23 -6.53
N GLY A 101 -0.85 -3.78 -6.23
CA GLY A 101 -1.13 -4.45 -4.96
C GLY A 101 -0.28 -5.72 -4.76
N SER A 102 -0.09 -6.50 -5.81
CA SER A 102 0.77 -7.71 -5.79
C SER A 102 2.22 -7.35 -5.53
N ASP A 103 2.74 -6.32 -6.21
CA ASP A 103 4.08 -5.77 -6.00
C ASP A 103 4.29 -5.35 -4.54
N MET A 104 3.31 -4.65 -3.95
CA MET A 104 3.36 -4.24 -2.55
C MET A 104 3.40 -5.42 -1.58
N ALA A 105 2.59 -6.46 -1.84
CA ALA A 105 2.57 -7.67 -1.04
C ALA A 105 3.91 -8.44 -1.14
N ALA A 106 4.49 -8.50 -2.35
CA ALA A 106 5.78 -9.15 -2.59
C ALA A 106 6.93 -8.42 -1.87
N GLU A 107 7.00 -7.09 -1.93
CA GLU A 107 8.05 -6.33 -1.23
C GLU A 107 7.88 -6.45 0.30
N THR A 108 6.64 -6.41 0.79
CA THR A 108 6.35 -6.64 2.22
C THR A 108 6.82 -8.03 2.67
N ALA A 109 6.52 -9.08 1.91
CA ALA A 109 6.94 -10.45 2.21
C ALA A 109 8.47 -10.60 2.20
N LYS A 110 9.15 -9.92 1.26
CA LYS A 110 10.62 -9.88 1.20
C LYS A 110 11.20 -9.19 2.43
N GLN A 111 10.68 -8.04 2.83
CA GLN A 111 11.16 -7.32 4.02
C GLN A 111 10.96 -8.13 5.30
N VAL A 112 9.81 -8.81 5.46
CA VAL A 112 9.58 -9.73 6.59
C VAL A 112 10.58 -10.89 6.61
N ARG A 113 10.97 -11.42 5.44
CA ARG A 113 11.98 -12.48 5.36
C ARG A 113 13.36 -11.97 5.77
N GLU A 114 13.77 -10.79 5.28
CA GLU A 114 15.04 -10.17 5.63
C GLU A 114 15.14 -9.87 7.14
N ASP A 115 14.07 -9.34 7.74
CA ASP A 115 14.02 -9.06 9.18
C ASP A 115 14.13 -10.35 10.02
N LYS A 116 13.49 -11.45 9.58
CA LYS A 116 13.61 -12.77 10.23
C LYS A 116 15.04 -13.32 10.18
N GLU A 117 15.71 -13.19 9.03
CA GLU A 117 17.10 -13.67 8.86
C GLU A 117 18.08 -12.89 9.73
N LEU A 118 17.89 -11.57 9.83
CA LEU A 118 18.69 -10.70 10.70
C LEU A 118 18.54 -11.07 12.18
N LEU A 119 17.31 -11.29 12.65
CA LEU A 119 17.04 -11.72 14.04
C LEU A 119 17.68 -13.07 14.35
N THR A 120 17.59 -14.03 13.44
CA THR A 120 18.14 -15.38 13.63
C THR A 120 19.68 -15.35 13.71
N LYS A 121 20.33 -14.52 12.87
CA LYS A 121 21.80 -14.32 12.90
C LYS A 121 22.26 -13.62 14.19
N ASP A 122 21.52 -12.64 14.67
CA ASP A 122 21.86 -11.90 15.90
C ASP A 122 21.78 -12.81 17.14
N MET A 123 20.74 -13.65 17.24
CA MET A 123 20.59 -14.63 18.32
C MET A 123 21.70 -15.69 18.31
N ALA A 124 22.06 -16.19 17.11
CA ALA A 124 23.17 -17.14 16.98
C ALA A 124 24.51 -16.51 17.37
N GLY A 125 24.72 -15.22 17.08
CA GLY A 125 25.91 -14.48 17.49
C GLY A 125 25.99 -14.24 19.00
N GLN A 126 24.86 -14.01 19.67
CA GLN A 126 24.81 -13.87 21.14
C GLN A 126 25.01 -15.19 21.90
N LEU A 127 24.67 -16.33 21.29
CA LEU A 127 24.83 -17.65 21.93
C LEU A 127 26.25 -18.23 21.85
N VAL A 128 27.13 -17.64 21.03
CA VAL A 128 28.51 -18.13 20.79
C VAL A 128 29.56 -17.30 21.55
N MET A 129 29.16 -16.26 22.28
CA MET A 129 30.00 -15.54 23.26
C MET A 129 29.59 -15.86 24.69
#